data_AF-A0A1B8U2A7-F1
#
_entry.id   AF-A0A1B8U2A7-F1
#
_cell.length_a   1.000
_cell.length_b   1.000
_cell.length_c   1.000
_cell.angle_alpha   90.00
_cell.angle_beta   90.00
_cell.angle_gamma   90.00
#
_symmetry.space_group_name_H-M   'P 1'
#
loop_
_entity.id
_entity.type
_entity.pdbx_description
1 polymer ?
#
loop_
_entity_poly.entity_id
_entity_poly.type
_entity_poly.pdbx_seq_one_letter_code
_entity_poly.pdbx_strand_id
1 'polypeptide(L)'
;MTLSDYINEIEFAASNVLEAIWTDNKRAEKLKTEIEQEAKIVENEYQRAIALQNYAEDPDDVMLGVGMYWDNYFGADKDVYHKNEKLTDLQQRLTAHEFSIISLCGNLLEHAKKGLSIVYGNPKKWPCGRKIGNQCLSEIIIQSRNQSAHIDEAIKKGKFRNNKIDNCFELLKNDINEIFSDYTKRDMAFEIIKILGWTDFNSFKTDLELLV
;
A
#
# COMPACT_ATOMS: atom_id res chain seq x y z
N MET A 1 22.85 -25.15 -10.17
CA MET A 1 21.79 -24.20 -10.52
C MET A 1 22.38 -22.82 -10.36
N THR A 2 22.47 -22.07 -11.45
CA THR A 2 22.85 -20.65 -11.45
C THR A 2 21.64 -19.79 -11.07
N LEU A 3 21.86 -18.50 -10.78
CA LEU A 3 20.76 -17.57 -10.54
C LEU A 3 19.92 -17.36 -11.81
N SER A 4 20.55 -17.31 -12.98
CA SER A 4 19.85 -17.24 -14.26
C SER A 4 18.94 -18.45 -14.50
N ASP A 5 19.40 -19.67 -14.17
CA ASP A 5 18.56 -20.87 -14.25
C ASP A 5 17.32 -20.71 -13.35
N TYR A 6 17.53 -20.31 -12.09
CA TYR A 6 16.44 -20.10 -11.13
C TYR A 6 15.42 -19.06 -11.63
N ILE A 7 15.89 -17.92 -12.13
CA ILE A 7 15.02 -16.83 -12.61
C ILE A 7 14.11 -17.32 -13.74
N ASN A 8 14.66 -18.09 -14.69
CA ASN A 8 13.89 -18.63 -15.81
C ASN A 8 12.84 -19.66 -15.32
N GLU A 9 13.19 -20.50 -14.35
CA GLU A 9 12.25 -21.49 -13.78
C GLU A 9 11.07 -20.84 -13.03
N ILE A 10 11.26 -19.65 -12.46
CA ILE A 10 10.18 -18.93 -11.74
C ILE A 10 9.44 -17.91 -12.60
N GLU A 11 9.78 -17.76 -13.87
CA GLU A 11 9.22 -16.72 -14.75
C GLU A 11 7.70 -16.70 -14.75
N PHE A 12 7.08 -17.87 -14.90
CA PHE A 12 5.62 -17.99 -14.89
C PHE A 12 5.01 -17.51 -13.56
N ALA A 13 5.59 -17.92 -12.43
CA ALA A 13 5.08 -17.54 -11.11
C ALA A 13 5.27 -16.03 -10.85
N ALA A 14 6.49 -15.52 -11.09
CA ALA A 14 6.82 -14.12 -10.86
C ALA A 14 6.02 -13.17 -11.77
N SER A 15 5.82 -13.54 -13.05
CA SER A 15 5.02 -12.74 -14.00
C SER A 15 3.57 -12.61 -13.55
N ASN A 16 2.93 -13.70 -13.11
CA ASN A 16 1.57 -13.67 -12.61
C ASN A 16 1.44 -12.84 -11.33
N VAL A 17 2.41 -12.93 -10.42
CA VAL A 17 2.43 -12.12 -9.19
C VAL A 17 2.56 -10.63 -9.54
N LEU A 18 3.48 -10.28 -10.44
CA LEU A 18 3.66 -8.89 -10.91
C LEU A 18 2.41 -8.34 -11.59
N GLU A 19 1.80 -9.10 -12.50
CA GLU A 19 0.55 -8.71 -13.15
C GLU A 19 -0.56 -8.47 -12.12
N ALA A 20 -0.70 -9.37 -11.13
CA ALA A 20 -1.69 -9.24 -10.07
C ALA A 20 -1.45 -7.97 -9.21
N ILE A 21 -0.20 -7.70 -8.80
CA ILE A 21 0.17 -6.49 -8.04
C ILE A 21 -0.33 -5.23 -8.75
N TRP A 22 0.02 -5.07 -10.03
CA TRP A 22 -0.25 -3.83 -10.75
C TRP A 22 -1.69 -3.73 -11.23
N THR A 23 -2.36 -4.86 -11.48
CA THR A 23 -3.79 -4.89 -11.75
C THR A 23 -4.60 -4.48 -10.53
N ASP A 24 -4.28 -5.02 -9.35
CA ASP A 24 -4.94 -4.64 -8.11
C ASP A 24 -4.61 -3.21 -7.70
N ASN A 25 -3.37 -2.73 -7.93
CA ASN A 25 -3.04 -1.33 -7.71
C ASN A 25 -3.90 -0.40 -8.57
N LYS A 26 -4.09 -0.71 -9.86
CA LYS A 26 -4.99 0.08 -10.72
C LYS A 26 -6.44 0.08 -10.23
N ARG A 27 -6.91 -1.03 -9.65
CA ARG A 27 -8.26 -1.11 -9.04
C ARG A 27 -8.33 -0.28 -7.76
N ALA A 28 -7.32 -0.34 -6.90
CA ALA A 28 -7.22 0.45 -5.68
C ALA A 28 -7.23 1.96 -5.99
N GLU A 29 -6.47 2.42 -6.99
CA GLU A 29 -6.46 3.83 -7.39
C GLU A 29 -7.81 4.32 -7.94
N LYS A 30 -8.54 3.45 -8.66
CA LYS A 30 -9.92 3.75 -9.06
C LYS A 30 -10.84 3.87 -7.84
N LEU A 31 -10.76 2.94 -6.89
CA LEU A 31 -11.55 2.99 -5.66
C LEU A 31 -11.25 4.25 -4.84
N LYS A 32 -9.97 4.67 -4.72
CA LYS A 32 -9.60 5.94 -4.07
C LYS A 32 -10.28 7.13 -4.73
N THR A 33 -10.27 7.18 -6.07
CA THR A 33 -10.93 8.24 -6.83
C THR A 33 -12.45 8.24 -6.58
N GLU A 34 -13.08 7.06 -6.56
CA GLU A 34 -14.51 6.91 -6.26
C GLU A 34 -14.84 7.35 -4.82
N ILE A 35 -14.02 6.95 -3.84
CA ILE A 35 -14.14 7.36 -2.43
C ILE A 35 -14.04 8.89 -2.30
N GLU A 36 -13.06 9.51 -2.96
CA GLU A 36 -12.90 10.97 -2.92
C GLU A 36 -14.11 11.72 -3.52
N GLN A 37 -14.71 11.17 -4.59
CA GLN A 37 -15.91 11.74 -5.20
C GLN A 37 -17.12 11.60 -4.27
N GLU A 38 -17.36 10.42 -3.72
CA GLU A 38 -18.48 10.15 -2.82
C GLU A 38 -18.33 10.93 -1.50
N ALA A 39 -17.13 11.01 -0.93
CA ALA A 39 -16.86 11.79 0.28
C ALA A 39 -17.16 13.28 0.09
N LYS A 40 -16.82 13.85 -1.08
CA LYS A 40 -17.16 15.25 -1.41
C LYS A 40 -18.67 15.47 -1.52
N ILE A 41 -19.42 14.48 -2.05
CA ILE A 41 -20.89 14.57 -2.14
C ILE A 41 -21.48 14.59 -0.73
N VAL A 42 -21.06 13.66 0.14
CA VAL A 42 -21.53 13.58 1.53
C VAL A 42 -21.21 14.87 2.30
N GLU A 43 -19.99 15.39 2.18
CA GLU A 43 -19.58 16.62 2.84
C GLU A 43 -20.41 17.83 2.37
N ASN A 44 -20.62 17.98 1.05
CA ASN A 44 -21.41 19.07 0.51
C ASN A 44 -22.88 19.03 0.98
N GLU A 45 -23.47 17.84 1.10
CA GLU A 45 -24.84 17.68 1.61
C GLU A 45 -24.94 18.06 3.08
N TYR A 46 -23.94 17.69 3.88
CA TYR A 46 -23.85 18.06 5.29
C TYR A 46 -23.67 19.57 5.48
N GLN A 47 -22.75 20.18 4.73
CA GLN A 47 -22.50 21.62 4.78
C GLN A 47 -23.71 22.44 4.31
N ARG A 48 -24.46 21.96 3.31
CA ARG A 48 -25.69 22.61 2.87
C ARG A 48 -26.75 22.60 3.97
N ALA A 49 -26.91 21.50 4.69
CA ALA A 49 -27.82 21.41 5.82
C ALA A 49 -27.43 22.38 6.96
N ILE A 50 -26.13 22.47 7.29
CA ILE A 50 -25.60 23.40 8.28
C ILE A 50 -25.79 24.87 7.86
N ALA A 51 -25.47 25.21 6.62
CA ALA A 51 -25.58 26.57 6.12
C ALA A 51 -27.03 27.08 6.18
N LEU A 52 -28.00 26.24 5.80
CA LEU A 52 -29.41 26.61 5.87
C LEU A 52 -29.86 26.90 7.32
N GLN A 53 -29.30 26.19 8.29
CA GLN A 53 -29.59 26.39 9.70
C GLN A 53 -28.94 27.67 10.27
N ASN A 54 -27.75 28.03 9.78
CA ASN A 54 -26.99 29.19 10.27
C ASN A 54 -27.42 30.52 9.65
N TYR A 55 -28.06 30.53 8.48
CA TYR A 55 -28.48 31.73 7.74
C TYR A 55 -30.00 31.95 7.70
N ALA A 56 -30.76 31.33 8.61
CA ALA A 56 -32.20 31.57 8.68
C ALA A 56 -32.49 32.99 9.23
N GLU A 57 -33.16 33.83 8.45
CA GLU A 57 -33.40 35.25 8.79
C GLU A 57 -34.79 35.51 9.38
N ASP A 58 -35.77 34.64 9.12
CA ASP A 58 -37.13 34.74 9.66
C ASP A 58 -37.69 33.40 10.18
N PRO A 59 -38.83 33.40 10.92
CA PRO A 59 -39.41 32.17 11.47
C PRO A 59 -39.83 31.15 10.40
N ASP A 60 -40.13 31.61 9.18
CA ASP A 60 -40.49 30.75 8.05
C ASP A 60 -39.23 30.08 7.46
N ASP A 61 -38.09 30.76 7.40
CA ASP A 61 -36.77 30.21 7.05
C ASP A 61 -36.27 29.22 8.10
N VAL A 62 -36.51 29.51 9.39
CA VAL A 62 -36.24 28.54 10.47
C VAL A 62 -37.14 27.31 10.30
N MET A 63 -38.42 27.48 9.92
CA MET A 63 -39.34 26.38 9.72
C MET A 63 -39.06 25.60 8.44
N LEU A 64 -38.53 26.24 7.40
CA LEU A 64 -38.05 25.61 6.16
C LEU A 64 -36.73 24.87 6.40
N GLY A 65 -35.83 25.45 7.19
CA GLY A 65 -34.60 24.81 7.65
C GLY A 65 -34.86 23.64 8.59
N VAL A 66 -35.83 23.75 9.50
CA VAL A 66 -36.34 22.63 10.29
C VAL A 66 -37.04 21.61 9.39
N GLY A 67 -37.84 22.03 8.40
CA GLY A 67 -38.49 21.13 7.45
C GLY A 67 -37.49 20.33 6.61
N MET A 68 -36.46 20.97 6.05
CA MET A 68 -35.36 20.32 5.33
C MET A 68 -34.44 19.54 6.26
N TYR A 69 -34.21 20.00 7.50
CA TYR A 69 -33.46 19.27 8.51
C TYR A 69 -34.20 17.99 8.89
N TRP A 70 -35.51 18.04 9.12
CA TRP A 70 -36.37 16.89 9.43
C TRP A 70 -36.60 15.99 8.21
N ASP A 71 -36.76 16.53 7.00
CA ASP A 71 -36.73 15.72 5.78
C ASP A 71 -35.35 15.08 5.60
N ASN A 72 -34.25 15.75 5.95
CA ASN A 72 -32.92 15.13 6.01
C ASN A 72 -32.73 14.20 7.21
N TYR A 73 -33.53 14.28 8.26
CA TYR A 73 -33.45 13.44 9.47
C TYR A 73 -34.36 12.21 9.38
N PHE A 74 -35.40 12.23 8.52
CA PHE A 74 -36.38 11.16 8.36
C PHE A 74 -36.48 10.61 6.92
N GLY A 75 -36.08 11.38 5.90
CA GLY A 75 -36.09 11.00 4.47
C GLY A 75 -34.69 10.93 3.83
N ALA A 76 -33.94 12.03 3.84
CA ALA A 76 -32.57 12.07 3.32
C ALA A 76 -31.53 11.46 4.27
N ASP A 77 -31.89 11.16 5.53
CA ASP A 77 -31.03 10.38 6.43
C ASP A 77 -30.88 8.98 5.87
N LYS A 78 -31.87 8.47 5.12
CA LYS A 78 -31.78 7.21 4.39
C LYS A 78 -30.79 7.30 3.24
N ASP A 79 -30.80 8.39 2.46
CA ASP A 79 -29.89 8.57 1.33
C ASP A 79 -28.46 8.87 1.79
N VAL A 80 -28.28 9.70 2.82
CA VAL A 80 -26.99 9.95 3.47
C VAL A 80 -26.49 8.69 4.17
N TYR A 81 -27.36 7.92 4.83
CA TYR A 81 -27.02 6.61 5.40
C TYR A 81 -26.58 5.63 4.32
N HIS A 82 -27.31 5.52 3.19
CA HIS A 82 -26.91 4.64 2.08
C HIS A 82 -25.61 5.10 1.40
N LYS A 83 -25.37 6.42 1.32
CA LYS A 83 -24.08 6.95 0.84
C LYS A 83 -22.95 6.68 1.81
N ASN A 84 -23.18 6.80 3.12
CA ASN A 84 -22.20 6.43 4.14
C ASN A 84 -21.93 4.92 4.16
N GLU A 85 -22.95 4.10 3.96
CA GLU A 85 -22.83 2.64 3.80
C GLU A 85 -21.99 2.31 2.56
N LYS A 86 -22.29 2.95 1.42
CA LYS A 86 -21.50 2.83 0.18
C LYS A 86 -20.05 3.29 0.37
N LEU A 87 -19.84 4.42 1.06
CA LEU A 87 -18.50 4.93 1.35
C LEU A 87 -17.72 3.94 2.23
N THR A 88 -18.39 3.36 3.22
CA THR A 88 -17.82 2.33 4.11
C THR A 88 -17.47 1.06 3.32
N ASP A 89 -18.36 0.59 2.43
CA ASP A 89 -18.09 -0.57 1.54
C ASP A 89 -16.89 -0.30 0.63
N LEU A 90 -16.83 0.86 -0.01
CA LEU A 90 -15.70 1.25 -0.86
C LEU A 90 -14.39 1.28 -0.07
N GLN A 91 -14.40 1.84 1.14
CA GLN A 91 -13.23 1.86 2.03
C GLN A 91 -12.79 0.45 2.41
N GLN A 92 -13.72 -0.44 2.78
CA GLN A 92 -13.40 -1.83 3.10
C GLN A 92 -12.81 -2.58 1.90
N ARG A 93 -13.36 -2.38 0.70
CA ARG A 93 -12.83 -2.94 -0.55
C ARG A 93 -11.44 -2.41 -0.87
N LEU A 94 -11.20 -1.11 -0.66
CA LEU A 94 -9.88 -0.52 -0.82
C LEU A 94 -8.87 -1.17 0.14
N THR A 95 -9.20 -1.27 1.42
CA THR A 95 -8.34 -1.92 2.42
C THR A 95 -8.02 -3.37 2.04
N ALA A 96 -9.01 -4.13 1.54
CA ALA A 96 -8.80 -5.49 1.08
C ALA A 96 -7.84 -5.56 -0.12
N HIS A 97 -7.95 -4.65 -1.08
CA HIS A 97 -7.02 -4.56 -2.20
C HIS A 97 -5.62 -4.14 -1.75
N GLU A 98 -5.48 -3.17 -0.86
CA GLU A 98 -4.18 -2.76 -0.33
C GLU A 98 -3.48 -3.91 0.41
N PHE A 99 -4.22 -4.67 1.20
CA PHE A 99 -3.71 -5.88 1.85
C PHE A 99 -3.26 -6.94 0.83
N SER A 100 -4.07 -7.18 -0.21
CA SER A 100 -3.74 -8.09 -1.32
C SER A 100 -2.42 -7.69 -1.99
N ILE A 101 -2.28 -6.41 -2.37
CA ILE A 101 -1.08 -5.85 -3.00
C ILE A 101 0.15 -6.06 -2.13
N ILE A 102 0.05 -5.74 -0.83
CA ILE A 102 1.15 -5.91 0.13
C ILE A 102 1.58 -7.38 0.20
N SER A 103 0.62 -8.30 0.34
CA SER A 103 0.89 -9.74 0.41
C SER A 103 1.58 -10.25 -0.86
N LEU A 104 1.11 -9.83 -2.03
CA LEU A 104 1.72 -10.18 -3.31
C LEU A 104 3.15 -9.62 -3.44
N CYS A 105 3.39 -8.39 -2.98
CA CYS A 105 4.72 -7.79 -2.96
C CYS A 105 5.68 -8.55 -2.04
N GLY A 106 5.21 -8.97 -0.86
CA GLY A 106 5.95 -9.83 0.05
C GLY A 106 6.34 -11.17 -0.59
N ASN A 107 5.42 -11.78 -1.35
CA ASN A 107 5.69 -13.02 -2.10
C ASN A 107 6.75 -12.82 -3.20
N LEU A 108 6.69 -11.70 -3.93
CA LEU A 108 7.67 -11.37 -4.97
C LEU A 108 9.08 -11.18 -4.36
N LEU A 109 9.17 -10.47 -3.23
CA LEU A 109 10.42 -10.34 -2.47
C LEU A 109 10.93 -11.71 -1.96
N GLU A 110 10.03 -12.62 -1.59
CA GLU A 110 10.41 -13.98 -1.19
C GLU A 110 11.00 -14.79 -2.34
N HIS A 111 10.46 -14.67 -3.57
CA HIS A 111 11.06 -15.29 -4.76
C HIS A 111 12.50 -14.81 -4.97
N ALA A 112 12.73 -13.49 -4.96
CA ALA A 112 14.07 -12.92 -5.09
C ALA A 112 15.03 -13.45 -3.99
N LYS A 113 14.59 -13.37 -2.73
CA LYS A 113 15.34 -13.85 -1.55
C LYS A 113 15.69 -15.34 -1.69
N LYS A 114 14.75 -16.17 -2.14
CA LYS A 114 14.94 -17.63 -2.29
C LYS A 114 15.95 -17.95 -3.38
N GLY A 115 15.91 -17.26 -4.52
CA GLY A 115 16.92 -17.40 -5.56
C GLY A 115 18.34 -17.15 -5.03
N LEU A 116 18.54 -16.03 -4.34
CA LEU A 116 19.83 -15.69 -3.74
C LEU A 116 20.27 -16.72 -2.69
N SER A 117 19.32 -17.20 -1.87
CA SER A 117 19.60 -18.22 -0.85
C SER A 117 19.97 -19.58 -1.45
N ILE A 118 19.39 -19.96 -2.59
CA ILE A 118 19.68 -21.25 -3.26
C ILE A 118 21.07 -21.22 -3.89
N VAL A 119 21.43 -20.09 -4.52
CA VAL A 119 22.69 -19.97 -5.28
C VAL A 119 23.87 -19.66 -4.38
N TYR A 120 23.75 -18.69 -3.48
CA TYR A 120 24.87 -18.19 -2.67
C TYR A 120 24.84 -18.68 -1.22
N GLY A 121 23.71 -19.25 -0.77
CA GLY A 121 23.54 -19.69 0.62
C GLY A 121 23.45 -18.50 1.57
N ASN A 122 24.57 -18.20 2.24
CA ASN A 122 24.62 -17.18 3.30
C ASN A 122 24.47 -15.76 2.72
N PRO A 123 23.59 -14.89 3.28
CA PRO A 123 23.43 -13.50 2.86
C PRO A 123 24.72 -12.68 2.77
N LYS A 124 25.74 -12.99 3.56
CA LYS A 124 27.06 -12.32 3.48
C LYS A 124 27.81 -12.58 2.17
N LYS A 125 27.41 -13.61 1.41
CA LYS A 125 28.00 -13.97 0.12
C LYS A 125 27.19 -13.43 -1.07
N TRP A 126 26.06 -12.78 -0.81
CA TRP A 126 25.19 -12.29 -1.89
C TRP A 126 25.87 -11.09 -2.55
N PRO A 127 25.95 -11.05 -3.89
CA PRO A 127 26.45 -9.87 -4.59
C PRO A 127 25.62 -8.63 -4.23
N CYS A 128 26.23 -7.44 -4.35
CA CYS A 128 25.56 -6.20 -3.99
C CYS A 128 24.42 -5.86 -4.97
N GLY A 129 24.59 -6.15 -6.26
CA GLY A 129 23.70 -5.67 -7.32
C GLY A 129 23.85 -4.17 -7.56
N ARG A 130 22.82 -3.55 -8.14
CA ARG A 130 22.77 -2.08 -8.24
C ARG A 130 22.55 -1.45 -6.86
N LYS A 131 22.89 -0.16 -6.75
CA LYS A 131 22.59 0.64 -5.56
C LYS A 131 21.23 1.31 -5.67
N ILE A 132 20.53 1.38 -4.54
CA ILE A 132 19.33 2.20 -4.35
C ILE A 132 19.63 3.11 -3.14
N GLY A 133 19.82 4.40 -3.41
CA GLY A 133 20.48 5.29 -2.46
C GLY A 133 21.90 4.78 -2.18
N ASN A 134 22.25 4.64 -0.91
CA ASN A 134 23.53 4.13 -0.47
C ASN A 134 23.56 2.62 -0.22
N GLN A 135 22.48 1.90 -0.53
CA GLN A 135 22.32 0.49 -0.16
C GLN A 135 22.40 -0.46 -1.35
N CYS A 136 22.92 -1.65 -1.11
CA CYS A 136 22.92 -2.77 -2.06
C CYS A 136 21.50 -3.31 -2.27
N LEU A 137 21.16 -3.61 -3.52
CA LEU A 137 19.90 -4.28 -3.88
C LEU A 137 19.66 -5.55 -3.04
N SER A 138 20.68 -6.38 -2.85
CA SER A 138 20.55 -7.61 -2.05
C SER A 138 20.18 -7.36 -0.59
N GLU A 139 20.68 -6.28 0.01
CA GLU A 139 20.34 -5.88 1.38
C GLU A 139 18.88 -5.41 1.47
N ILE A 140 18.44 -4.61 0.51
CA ILE A 140 17.04 -4.16 0.42
C ILE A 140 16.11 -5.37 0.27
N ILE A 141 16.40 -6.29 -0.66
CA ILE A 141 15.59 -7.50 -0.86
C ILE A 141 15.42 -8.28 0.46
N ILE A 142 16.52 -8.57 1.17
CA ILE A 142 16.43 -9.38 2.39
C ILE A 142 15.74 -8.63 3.54
N GLN A 143 16.05 -7.35 3.76
CA GLN A 143 15.49 -6.63 4.90
C GLN A 143 14.04 -6.24 4.67
N SER A 144 13.65 -5.85 3.45
CA SER A 144 12.24 -5.59 3.11
C SER A 144 11.38 -6.85 3.22
N ARG A 145 11.90 -7.99 2.76
CA ARG A 145 11.24 -9.29 2.97
C ARG A 145 11.07 -9.62 4.46
N ASN A 146 12.13 -9.43 5.25
CA ASN A 146 12.07 -9.71 6.69
C ASN A 146 11.14 -8.74 7.43
N GLN A 147 11.06 -7.48 6.98
CA GLN A 147 10.13 -6.49 7.50
C GLN A 147 8.69 -6.94 7.26
N SER A 148 8.35 -7.27 6.01
CA SER A 148 7.03 -7.79 5.64
C SER A 148 6.65 -9.05 6.43
N ALA A 149 7.58 -10.01 6.56
CA ALA A 149 7.33 -11.25 7.29
C ALA A 149 7.13 -11.09 8.82
N HIS A 150 7.57 -9.97 9.41
CA HIS A 150 7.61 -9.78 10.86
C HIS A 150 6.91 -8.50 11.35
N ILE A 151 6.21 -7.79 10.46
CA ILE A 151 5.58 -6.50 10.79
C ILE A 151 4.55 -6.61 11.92
N ASP A 152 3.71 -7.65 11.93
CA ASP A 152 2.70 -7.83 12.99
C ASP A 152 3.31 -7.98 14.39
N GLU A 153 4.45 -8.67 14.47
CA GLU A 153 5.19 -8.79 15.73
C GLU A 153 5.81 -7.44 16.13
N ALA A 154 6.35 -6.71 15.16
CA ALA A 154 6.97 -5.41 15.37
C ALA A 154 5.95 -4.36 15.82
N ILE A 155 4.76 -4.31 15.21
CA ILE A 155 3.67 -3.41 15.62
C ILE A 155 3.28 -3.66 17.08
N LYS A 156 3.11 -4.93 17.47
CA LYS A 156 2.76 -5.30 18.86
C LYS A 156 3.83 -4.93 19.87
N LYS A 157 5.10 -4.95 19.48
CA LYS A 157 6.26 -4.72 20.36
C LYS A 157 6.85 -3.30 20.25
N GLY A 158 6.42 -2.52 19.26
CA GLY A 158 6.99 -1.24 18.89
C GLY A 158 8.39 -1.29 18.27
N LYS A 159 8.93 -2.48 17.92
CA LYS A 159 10.27 -2.62 17.31
C LYS A 159 10.49 -3.99 16.65
N PHE A 160 11.41 -4.03 15.69
CA PHE A 160 11.94 -5.30 15.16
C PHE A 160 12.97 -5.91 16.11
N ARG A 161 13.10 -7.24 16.06
CA ARG A 161 14.18 -7.95 16.75
C ARG A 161 15.52 -7.81 16.03
N ASN A 162 15.49 -7.66 14.71
CA ASN A 162 16.65 -7.57 13.85
C ASN A 162 16.92 -6.09 13.52
N ASN A 163 17.99 -5.53 14.10
CA ASN A 163 18.41 -4.15 13.88
C ASN A 163 18.81 -3.83 12.43
N LYS A 164 19.03 -4.84 11.59
CA LYS A 164 19.29 -4.62 10.16
C LYS A 164 18.08 -4.07 9.41
N ILE A 165 16.87 -4.38 9.87
CA ILE A 165 15.65 -3.82 9.30
C ILE A 165 15.65 -2.31 9.57
N ASP A 166 15.85 -1.92 10.84
CA ASP A 166 15.92 -0.51 11.25
C ASP A 166 16.98 0.24 10.43
N ASN A 167 18.22 -0.29 10.36
CA ASN A 167 19.28 0.34 9.58
C ASN A 167 18.92 0.49 8.09
N CYS A 168 18.31 -0.53 7.49
CA CYS A 168 17.92 -0.50 6.09
C CYS A 168 16.86 0.57 5.82
N PHE A 169 15.82 0.64 6.65
CA PHE A 169 14.72 1.58 6.44
C PHE A 169 15.07 3.01 6.85
N GLU A 170 15.91 3.23 7.86
CA GLU A 170 16.44 4.57 8.16
C GLU A 170 17.32 5.11 7.02
N LEU A 171 18.12 4.25 6.38
CA LEU A 171 18.87 4.65 5.19
C LEU A 171 17.94 4.94 4.00
N LEU A 172 16.91 4.12 3.74
CA LEU A 172 15.93 4.40 2.69
C LEU A 172 15.14 5.69 2.94
N LYS A 173 14.81 5.96 4.21
CA LYS A 173 14.17 7.20 4.64
C LYS A 173 15.01 8.41 4.26
N ASN A 174 16.30 8.39 4.64
CA ASN A 174 17.21 9.51 4.40
C ASN A 174 17.60 9.67 2.92
N ASP A 175 17.80 8.57 2.20
CA ASP A 175 18.30 8.59 0.83
C ASP A 175 17.21 8.79 -0.22
N ILE A 176 15.99 8.29 0.04
CA ILE A 176 14.93 8.19 -0.98
C ILE A 176 13.69 8.98 -0.59
N ASN A 177 13.03 8.65 0.52
CA ASN A 177 11.75 9.26 0.87
C ASN A 177 11.36 9.04 2.35
N GLU A 178 10.85 10.09 3.01
CA GLU A 178 10.38 10.07 4.40
C GLU A 178 9.31 8.99 4.70
N ILE A 179 8.57 8.53 3.68
CA ILE A 179 7.57 7.46 3.82
C ILE A 179 8.14 6.17 4.44
N PHE A 180 9.44 5.93 4.27
CA PHE A 180 10.10 4.77 4.86
C PHE A 180 10.23 4.84 6.37
N SER A 181 9.92 5.97 7.02
CA SER A 181 9.79 6.08 8.47
C SER A 181 8.62 5.27 9.06
N ASP A 182 7.66 4.86 8.23
CA ASP A 182 6.50 4.07 8.65
C ASP A 182 6.76 2.55 8.74
N TYR A 183 8.00 2.09 8.53
CA TYR A 183 8.36 0.67 8.50
C TYR A 183 8.05 -0.12 9.77
N THR A 184 7.82 0.56 10.90
CA THR A 184 7.39 -0.04 12.17
C THR A 184 5.87 -0.03 12.37
N LYS A 185 5.14 0.71 11.54
CA LYS A 185 3.69 0.91 11.64
C LYS A 185 2.91 0.10 10.60
N ARG A 186 3.52 -0.18 9.45
CA ARG A 186 2.89 -0.91 8.35
C ARG A 186 3.92 -1.65 7.51
N ASP A 187 3.44 -2.59 6.70
CA ASP A 187 4.26 -3.26 5.70
C ASP A 187 4.66 -2.26 4.61
N MET A 188 5.94 -2.30 4.22
CA MET A 188 6.53 -1.42 3.22
C MET A 188 6.82 -2.13 1.89
N ALA A 189 6.41 -3.40 1.74
CA ALA A 189 6.73 -4.21 0.57
C ALA A 189 6.33 -3.52 -0.74
N PHE A 190 5.14 -2.90 -0.81
CA PHE A 190 4.72 -2.20 -2.03
C PHE A 190 5.57 -0.97 -2.34
N GLU A 191 5.95 -0.17 -1.33
CA GLU A 191 6.90 0.93 -1.49
C GLU A 191 8.25 0.45 -2.01
N ILE A 192 8.71 -0.70 -1.54
CA ILE A 192 9.95 -1.31 -2.01
C ILE A 192 9.82 -1.72 -3.47
N ILE A 193 8.75 -2.41 -3.86
CA ILE A 193 8.50 -2.76 -5.27
C ILE A 193 8.46 -1.52 -6.16
N LYS A 194 7.85 -0.42 -5.70
CA LYS A 194 7.83 0.87 -6.42
C LYS A 194 9.23 1.46 -6.64
N ILE A 195 10.08 1.53 -5.61
CA ILE A 195 11.44 2.09 -5.77
C ILE A 195 12.37 1.17 -6.55
N LEU A 196 12.11 -0.14 -6.52
CA LEU A 196 12.82 -1.11 -7.34
C LEU A 196 12.40 -1.01 -8.81
N GLY A 197 11.21 -0.46 -9.09
CA GLY A 197 10.71 -0.31 -10.45
C GLY A 197 10.33 -1.66 -11.06
N TRP A 198 9.98 -2.65 -10.25
CA TRP A 198 9.56 -3.97 -10.72
C TRP A 198 8.11 -3.92 -11.20
N THR A 199 7.91 -3.38 -12.39
CA THR A 199 6.60 -3.24 -13.05
C THR A 199 6.22 -4.43 -13.92
N ASP A 200 7.22 -5.20 -14.34
CA ASP A 200 7.10 -6.36 -15.21
C ASP A 200 8.21 -7.37 -14.91
N PHE A 201 8.14 -8.54 -15.53
CA PHE A 201 9.13 -9.59 -15.28
C PHE A 201 10.54 -9.20 -15.75
N ASN A 202 10.67 -8.39 -16.80
CA ASN A 202 11.97 -8.01 -17.35
C ASN A 202 12.75 -7.08 -16.39
N SER A 203 12.07 -6.12 -15.77
CA SER A 203 12.65 -5.24 -14.75
C SER A 203 13.08 -6.02 -13.51
N PHE A 204 12.23 -6.95 -13.04
CA PHE A 204 12.58 -7.88 -11.97
C PHE A 204 13.80 -8.75 -12.33
N LYS A 205 13.77 -9.38 -13.50
CA LYS A 205 14.85 -10.25 -14.00
C LYS A 205 16.16 -9.51 -14.13
N THR A 206 16.15 -8.31 -14.73
CA THR A 206 17.35 -7.49 -14.92
C THR A 206 18.03 -7.20 -13.58
N ASP A 207 17.24 -6.84 -12.56
CA ASP A 207 17.77 -6.58 -11.22
C ASP A 207 18.38 -7.82 -10.57
N LEU A 208 17.76 -8.99 -10.76
CA LEU A 208 18.31 -10.24 -10.23
C LEU A 208 19.54 -10.72 -11.02
N GLU A 209 19.62 -10.47 -12.32
CA GLU A 209 20.81 -10.79 -13.12
C GLU A 209 22.03 -9.93 -12.74
N LEU A 210 21.82 -8.73 -12.20
CA LEU A 210 22.90 -7.93 -11.59
C LEU A 210 23.43 -8.52 -10.27
N LEU A 211 22.75 -9.54 -9.73
CA LEU A 211 23.15 -10.26 -8.53
C LEU A 211 23.86 -11.58 -8.84
N VAL A 212 24.36 -11.75 -10.07
CA VAL A 212 25.17 -12.91 -10.52
C VAL A 212 26.63 -12.79 -10.08
#